data_AF-A0A918GGC0-F1
#
_entry.id   AF-A0A918GGC0-F1
#
_cell.length_a   1.000
_cell.length_b   1.000
_cell.length_c   1.000
_cell.angle_alpha   90.00
_cell.angle_beta   90.00
_cell.angle_gamma   90.00
#
_symmetry.space_group_name_H-M   'P 1'
#
loop_
_entity.id
_entity.type
_entity.pdbx_description
1 polymer ?
#
loop_
_entity_poly.entity_id
_entity_poly.type
_entity_poly.pdbx_seq_one_letter_code
_entity_poly.pdbx_strand_id
1 'polypeptide(L)'
;MSEVVFTRENGWLPRVIRADGGLWLQLGAGADANHDPRTFAFPVSAAHLAVIRDDLVRHLLLWSAVLPLCAAAGTRGPLDESAAVALLDPILLGPPDDVESLFRRIPWDRRQLVAQGADIDLLERGEVFAALRSATAASDWQRVHKYDADRDRARRGVRLTPLDAALLQYTGRYLHGGRVPTREPDAVDPDLLPEVMRVIATAEQACAGMRLSPERRGGRDSGWKRIEQKVDRAVRRAHPNLTDDAVRTVSFLMCSEAAARARRS
;
A
#
# COMPACT_ATOMS: atom_id res chain seq x y z
N MET A 1 -1.79 1.91 37.55
CA MET A 1 -1.40 3.12 36.79
C MET A 1 -0.29 2.70 35.85
N SER A 2 -0.43 2.92 34.55
CA SER A 2 0.60 2.58 33.57
C SER A 2 1.46 3.81 33.24
N GLU A 3 2.76 3.61 33.13
CA GLU A 3 3.74 4.66 32.81
C GLU A 3 4.43 4.32 31.49
N VAL A 4 4.58 5.29 30.59
CA VAL A 4 5.36 5.08 29.35
C VAL A 4 6.84 5.17 29.67
N VAL A 5 7.56 4.05 29.54
CA VAL A 5 9.00 3.93 29.80
C VAL A 5 9.84 4.21 28.55
N PHE A 6 9.26 3.97 27.37
CA PHE A 6 9.88 4.28 26.09
C PHE A 6 8.85 4.43 24.98
N THR A 7 9.02 5.42 24.13
CA THR A 7 8.30 5.60 22.86
C THR A 7 9.23 6.28 21.86
N ARG A 8 9.06 6.00 20.56
CA ARG A 8 9.69 6.80 19.49
C ARG A 8 8.78 7.96 19.10
N GLU A 9 9.36 8.99 18.48
CA GLU A 9 8.66 10.23 18.10
C GLU A 9 7.48 10.01 17.16
N ASN A 10 7.52 8.97 16.29
CA ASN A 10 6.43 8.68 15.35
C ASN A 10 5.13 8.18 16.04
N GLY A 11 5.13 7.87 17.36
CA GLY A 11 3.93 7.54 18.14
C GLY A 11 3.17 6.25 17.75
N TRP A 12 3.40 5.72 16.55
CA TRP A 12 2.77 4.53 15.98
C TRP A 12 3.56 3.24 16.20
N LEU A 13 4.88 3.35 16.44
CA LEU A 13 5.70 2.19 16.80
C LEU A 13 5.28 1.66 18.18
N PRO A 14 5.45 0.35 18.43
CA PRO A 14 5.25 -0.21 19.74
C PRO A 14 6.01 0.57 20.81
N ARG A 15 5.32 0.90 21.91
CA ARG A 15 5.88 1.60 23.06
C ARG A 15 6.05 0.62 24.21
N VAL A 16 7.02 0.88 25.09
CA VAL A 16 7.17 0.08 26.31
C VAL A 16 6.57 0.84 27.47
N ILE A 17 5.69 0.17 28.22
CA ILE A 17 5.06 0.69 29.42
C ILE A 17 5.46 -0.12 30.65
N ARG A 18 5.38 0.50 31.82
CA ARG A 18 5.42 -0.18 33.12
C ARG A 18 4.00 -0.34 33.62
N ALA A 19 3.61 -1.58 33.90
CA ALA A 19 2.30 -1.93 34.45
C ALA A 19 2.43 -3.19 35.31
N ASP A 20 1.69 -3.24 36.42
CA ASP A 20 1.60 -4.40 37.32
C ASP A 20 2.97 -4.95 37.77
N GLY A 21 3.92 -4.05 38.03
CA GLY A 21 5.28 -4.40 38.46
C GLY A 21 6.21 -4.89 37.34
N GLY A 22 5.71 -5.06 36.11
CA GLY A 22 6.47 -5.53 34.95
C GLY A 22 6.63 -4.50 33.82
N LEU A 23 7.43 -4.84 32.83
CA LEU A 23 7.54 -4.11 31.56
C LEU A 23 6.68 -4.81 30.50
N TRP A 24 5.98 -4.02 29.70
CA TRP A 24 5.08 -4.51 28.67
C TRP A 24 5.32 -3.77 27.36
N LEU A 25 5.42 -4.49 26.25
CA LEU A 25 5.37 -3.88 24.92
C LEU A 25 3.90 -3.68 24.56
N GLN A 26 3.53 -2.45 24.21
CA GLN A 26 2.18 -2.06 23.86
C GLN A 26 2.14 -1.50 22.43
N LEU A 27 1.18 -1.96 21.63
CA LEU A 27 0.99 -1.50 20.26
C LEU A 27 -0.49 -1.37 19.90
N GLY A 28 -0.80 -0.42 19.01
CA GLY A 28 -2.10 -0.32 18.37
C GLY A 28 -2.13 -1.19 17.10
N ALA A 29 -3.17 -1.99 16.93
CA ALA A 29 -3.36 -2.79 15.72
C ALA A 29 -4.83 -3.10 15.44
N GLY A 30 -5.35 -2.62 14.31
CA GLY A 30 -6.73 -2.83 13.92
C GLY A 30 -7.75 -2.03 14.74
N ALA A 31 -9.03 -2.32 14.49
CA ALA A 31 -10.15 -1.71 15.18
C ALA A 31 -11.07 -2.81 15.73
N ASP A 32 -11.75 -2.52 16.84
CA ASP A 32 -12.72 -3.43 17.43
C ASP A 32 -14.06 -3.38 16.67
N ALA A 33 -15.07 -4.06 17.21
CA ALA A 33 -16.40 -4.10 16.61
C ALA A 33 -17.11 -2.73 16.58
N ASN A 34 -16.65 -1.75 17.37
CA ASN A 34 -17.18 -0.39 17.43
C ASN A 34 -16.36 0.60 16.59
N HIS A 35 -15.34 0.12 15.86
CA HIS A 35 -14.36 0.92 15.13
C HIS A 35 -13.39 1.70 16.04
N ASP A 36 -13.29 1.33 17.32
CA ASP A 36 -12.30 1.92 18.22
C ASP A 36 -10.93 1.25 18.01
N PRO A 37 -9.80 1.99 18.06
CA PRO A 37 -8.48 1.41 17.91
C PRO A 37 -8.19 0.34 18.96
N ARG A 38 -7.79 -0.86 18.55
CA ARG A 38 -7.40 -1.91 19.49
C ARG A 38 -5.96 -1.70 19.94
N THR A 39 -5.75 -1.85 21.25
CA THR A 39 -4.43 -1.86 21.86
C THR A 39 -4.15 -3.25 22.41
N PHE A 40 -2.97 -3.79 22.10
CA PHE A 40 -2.48 -5.05 22.63
C PHE A 40 -1.24 -4.80 23.47
N ALA A 41 -1.01 -5.65 24.47
CA ALA A 41 0.20 -5.63 25.26
C ALA A 41 0.65 -7.05 25.63
N PHE A 42 1.95 -7.26 25.74
CA PHE A 42 2.55 -8.52 26.19
C PHE A 42 3.88 -8.25 26.92
N PRO A 43 4.32 -9.14 27.83
CA PRO A 43 5.42 -8.86 28.73
C PRO A 43 6.76 -8.82 27.99
N VAL A 44 7.68 -7.95 28.45
CA VAL A 44 9.06 -7.86 27.97
C VAL A 44 10.05 -7.77 29.12
N SER A 45 11.29 -8.17 28.88
CA SER A 45 12.38 -8.06 29.85
C SER A 45 13.11 -6.71 29.74
N ALA A 46 13.94 -6.39 30.73
CA ALA A 46 14.84 -5.24 30.65
C ALA A 46 15.85 -5.36 29.49
N ALA A 47 16.28 -6.59 29.15
CA ALA A 47 17.16 -6.85 28.01
C ALA A 47 16.45 -6.53 26.68
N HIS A 48 15.17 -6.89 26.55
CA HIS A 48 14.37 -6.54 25.37
C HIS A 48 14.22 -5.02 25.23
N LEU A 49 13.94 -4.32 26.33
CA LEU A 49 13.84 -2.86 26.33
C LEU A 49 15.14 -2.19 25.88
N ALA A 50 16.31 -2.69 26.30
CA ALA A 50 17.59 -2.14 25.88
C ALA A 50 17.76 -2.20 24.35
N VAL A 51 17.49 -3.36 23.74
CA VAL A 51 17.54 -3.51 22.27
C VAL A 51 16.52 -2.63 21.58
N ILE A 52 15.27 -2.57 22.07
CA ILE A 52 14.19 -1.76 21.47
C ILE A 52 14.55 -0.27 21.42
N ARG A 53 15.30 0.22 22.42
CA ARG A 53 15.80 1.60 22.49
C ARG A 53 16.88 1.86 21.45
N ASP A 54 17.89 0.99 21.42
CA ASP A 54 19.14 1.25 20.72
C ASP A 54 19.15 0.74 19.27
N ASP A 55 18.33 -0.26 18.95
CA ASP A 55 18.27 -0.91 17.64
C ASP A 55 16.89 -0.72 16.99
N LEU A 56 16.79 0.26 16.10
CA LEU A 56 15.57 0.52 15.33
C LEU A 56 15.21 -0.67 14.43
N VAL A 57 16.19 -1.32 13.81
CA VAL A 57 15.95 -2.41 12.85
C VAL A 57 15.26 -3.56 13.56
N ARG A 58 15.77 -4.00 14.72
CA ARG A 58 15.15 -5.06 15.51
C ARG A 58 13.78 -4.68 16.03
N HIS A 59 13.58 -3.42 16.41
CA HIS A 59 12.26 -2.92 16.81
C HIS A 59 11.25 -3.00 15.65
N LEU A 60 11.65 -2.60 14.43
CA LEU A 60 10.78 -2.69 13.25
C LEU A 60 10.47 -4.14 12.87
N LEU A 61 11.46 -5.03 12.95
CA LEU A 61 11.28 -6.46 12.71
C LEU A 61 10.28 -7.05 13.71
N LEU A 62 10.45 -6.78 15.01
CA LEU A 62 9.51 -7.25 16.03
C LEU A 62 8.10 -6.74 15.77
N TRP A 63 7.95 -5.46 15.46
CA TRP A 63 6.64 -4.89 15.13
C TRP A 63 5.98 -5.61 13.95
N SER A 64 6.74 -5.79 12.86
CA SER A 64 6.28 -6.48 11.65
C SER A 64 5.86 -7.94 11.91
N ALA A 65 6.58 -8.65 12.78
CA ALA A 65 6.29 -10.04 13.13
C ALA A 65 5.07 -10.20 14.05
N VAL A 66 4.77 -9.19 14.89
CA VAL A 66 3.64 -9.24 15.84
C VAL A 66 2.31 -8.88 15.16
N LEU A 67 2.31 -8.04 14.13
CA LEU A 67 1.09 -7.59 13.45
C LEU A 67 0.15 -8.73 12.97
N PRO A 68 0.65 -9.84 12.38
CA PRO A 68 -0.20 -10.98 12.04
C PRO A 68 -0.92 -11.62 13.24
N LEU A 69 -0.30 -11.63 14.43
CA LEU A 69 -0.94 -12.15 15.65
C LEU A 69 -2.08 -11.22 16.10
N CYS A 70 -1.88 -9.91 16.01
CA CYS A 70 -2.94 -8.93 16.26
C CYS A 70 -4.10 -9.08 15.26
N ALA A 71 -3.81 -9.34 13.99
CA ALA A 71 -4.84 -9.59 12.97
C ALA A 71 -5.61 -10.90 13.25
N ALA A 72 -4.91 -11.95 13.69
CA ALA A 72 -5.53 -13.24 14.05
C ALA A 72 -6.47 -13.11 15.27
N ALA A 73 -6.18 -12.20 16.20
CA ALA A 73 -7.07 -11.85 17.30
C ALA A 73 -8.41 -11.23 16.82
N GLY A 74 -8.50 -10.81 15.55
CA GLY A 74 -9.71 -10.27 14.93
C GLY A 74 -10.23 -9.02 15.66
N THR A 75 -11.56 -8.85 15.69
CA THR A 75 -12.20 -7.69 16.33
C THR A 75 -12.54 -7.91 17.81
N ARG A 76 -12.47 -9.15 18.31
CA ARG A 76 -12.93 -9.52 19.67
C ARG A 76 -12.00 -10.47 20.44
N GLY A 77 -11.12 -11.20 19.75
CA GLY A 77 -10.23 -12.18 20.38
C GLY A 77 -9.07 -11.53 21.14
N PRO A 78 -8.48 -12.23 22.12
CA PRO A 78 -7.24 -11.81 22.75
C PRO A 78 -6.05 -11.99 21.81
N LEU A 79 -4.95 -11.28 22.08
CA LEU A 79 -3.66 -11.61 21.47
C LEU A 79 -3.21 -12.98 22.01
N ASP A 80 -2.65 -13.82 21.15
CA ASP A 80 -1.88 -14.98 21.59
C ASP A 80 -0.56 -14.48 22.22
N GLU A 81 -0.60 -14.26 23.53
CA GLU A 81 0.54 -13.73 24.30
C GLU A 81 1.74 -14.67 24.22
N SER A 82 1.52 -15.99 24.34
CA SER A 82 2.59 -16.98 24.27
C SER A 82 3.31 -16.93 22.92
N ALA A 83 2.56 -16.80 21.81
CA ALA A 83 3.14 -16.63 20.50
C ALA A 83 3.90 -15.29 20.35
N ALA A 84 3.36 -14.20 20.89
CA ALA A 84 4.02 -12.89 20.86
C ALA A 84 5.32 -12.87 21.67
N VAL A 85 5.32 -13.49 22.85
CA VAL A 85 6.52 -13.62 23.71
C VAL A 85 7.57 -14.51 23.05
N ALA A 86 7.17 -15.59 22.37
CA ALA A 86 8.09 -16.48 21.66
C ALA A 86 8.85 -15.79 20.50
N LEU A 87 8.39 -14.63 20.03
CA LEU A 87 9.09 -13.84 19.01
C LEU A 87 10.19 -12.93 19.60
N LEU A 88 10.18 -12.65 20.90
CA LEU A 88 11.06 -11.65 21.51
C LEU A 88 12.54 -12.04 21.42
N ASP A 89 12.93 -13.15 22.06
CA ASP A 89 14.34 -13.55 22.14
C ASP A 89 14.94 -13.80 20.76
N PRO A 90 14.27 -14.54 19.85
CA PRO A 90 14.81 -14.77 18.51
C PRO A 90 15.05 -13.47 17.74
N ILE A 91 14.14 -12.49 17.81
CA ILE A 91 14.23 -11.26 17.00
C ILE A 91 15.12 -10.21 17.66
N LEU A 92 15.04 -10.04 18.99
CA LEU A 92 15.75 -8.96 19.69
C LEU A 92 17.16 -9.38 20.12
N LEU A 93 17.37 -10.65 20.46
CA LEU A 93 18.62 -11.12 21.06
C LEU A 93 19.36 -12.14 20.18
N GLY A 94 18.67 -12.75 19.20
CA GLY A 94 19.26 -13.72 18.28
C GLY A 94 20.29 -13.11 17.31
N PRO A 95 21.24 -13.92 16.78
CA PRO A 95 22.19 -13.47 15.77
C PRO A 95 21.48 -13.15 14.45
N PRO A 96 22.01 -12.23 13.62
CA PRO A 96 21.32 -11.76 12.41
C PRO A 96 20.82 -12.88 11.48
N ASP A 97 21.67 -13.88 11.19
CA ASP A 97 21.34 -14.99 10.28
C ASP A 97 20.16 -15.84 10.78
N ASP A 98 20.02 -16.00 12.10
CA ASP A 98 18.90 -16.74 12.71
C ASP A 98 17.60 -15.94 12.58
N VAL A 99 17.66 -14.61 12.70
CA VAL A 99 16.49 -13.75 12.47
C VAL A 99 16.07 -13.83 11.01
N GLU A 100 16.99 -13.75 10.05
CA GLU A 100 16.64 -13.89 8.62
C GLU A 100 16.01 -15.26 8.35
N SER A 101 16.56 -16.32 8.94
CA SER A 101 16.03 -17.68 8.86
C SER A 101 14.65 -17.81 9.52
N LEU A 102 14.37 -17.06 10.59
CA LEU A 102 13.06 -16.97 11.20
C LEU A 102 12.04 -16.29 10.26
N PHE A 103 12.40 -15.13 9.69
CA PHE A 103 11.52 -14.35 8.80
C PHE A 103 11.18 -15.05 7.48
N ARG A 104 11.97 -16.06 7.08
CA ARG A 104 11.62 -16.95 5.97
C ARG A 104 10.52 -17.96 6.33
N ARG A 105 10.30 -18.26 7.60
CA ARG A 105 9.41 -19.32 8.09
C ARG A 105 8.12 -18.80 8.71
N ILE A 106 8.15 -17.63 9.35
CA ILE A 106 6.98 -17.06 10.04
C ILE A 106 6.17 -16.12 9.12
N PRO A 107 4.88 -15.91 9.38
CA PRO A 107 4.16 -14.78 8.82
C PRO A 107 4.65 -13.46 9.44
N TRP A 108 4.73 -12.40 8.63
CA TRP A 108 5.05 -11.04 9.06
C TRP A 108 4.50 -10.03 8.05
N ASP A 109 4.27 -8.79 8.51
CA ASP A 109 3.74 -7.72 7.67
C ASP A 109 4.87 -6.99 6.91
N ARG A 110 5.03 -7.32 5.62
CA ARG A 110 6.02 -6.65 4.76
C ARG A 110 5.70 -5.18 4.49
N ARG A 111 4.42 -4.84 4.41
CA ARG A 111 3.98 -3.48 4.10
C ARG A 111 4.46 -2.53 5.18
N GLN A 112 4.46 -3.01 6.43
CA GLN A 112 5.01 -2.26 7.55
C GLN A 112 6.49 -1.89 7.35
N LEU A 113 7.34 -2.82 6.89
CA LEU A 113 8.76 -2.53 6.64
C LEU A 113 8.97 -1.65 5.41
N VAL A 114 8.18 -1.85 4.35
CA VAL A 114 8.18 -0.97 3.17
C VAL A 114 7.83 0.46 3.57
N ALA A 115 6.86 0.66 4.46
CA ALA A 115 6.49 1.98 4.98
C ALA A 115 7.68 2.67 5.67
N GLN A 116 8.56 1.93 6.32
CA GLN A 116 9.72 2.49 7.01
C GLN A 116 10.93 2.73 6.10
N GLY A 117 10.79 2.51 4.79
CA GLY A 117 11.87 2.75 3.83
C GLY A 117 12.77 1.54 3.58
N ALA A 118 12.29 0.32 3.84
CA ALA A 118 13.00 -0.89 3.44
C ALA A 118 13.26 -0.92 1.92
N ASP A 119 14.44 -1.39 1.53
CA ASP A 119 14.74 -1.76 0.15
C ASP A 119 13.90 -2.97 -0.26
N ILE A 120 13.07 -2.79 -1.29
CA ILE A 120 12.06 -3.78 -1.69
C ILE A 120 12.72 -5.03 -2.29
N ASP A 121 13.76 -4.86 -3.12
CA ASP A 121 14.40 -5.97 -3.81
C ASP A 121 15.14 -6.88 -2.82
N LEU A 122 15.83 -6.29 -1.84
CA LEU A 122 16.47 -7.03 -0.74
C LEU A 122 15.43 -7.72 0.15
N LEU A 123 14.32 -7.04 0.44
CA LEU A 123 13.24 -7.58 1.25
C LEU A 123 12.58 -8.79 0.59
N GLU A 124 12.40 -8.76 -0.73
CA GLU A 124 11.85 -9.89 -1.51
C GLU A 124 12.80 -11.09 -1.59
N ARG A 125 14.12 -10.87 -1.51
CA ARG A 125 15.13 -11.92 -1.38
C ARG A 125 15.25 -12.48 0.05
N GLY A 126 14.60 -11.87 1.02
CA GLY A 126 14.63 -12.28 2.43
C GLY A 126 15.89 -11.82 3.18
N GLU A 127 16.59 -10.81 2.67
CA GLU A 127 17.76 -10.18 3.30
C GLU A 127 17.29 -9.03 4.22
N VAL A 128 16.58 -9.35 5.32
CA VAL A 128 15.81 -8.36 6.08
C VAL A 128 16.67 -7.29 6.75
N PHE A 129 17.89 -7.62 7.22
CA PHE A 129 18.78 -6.61 7.78
C PHE A 129 19.35 -5.68 6.71
N ALA A 130 19.77 -6.24 5.58
CA ALA A 130 20.27 -5.46 4.46
C ALA A 130 19.20 -4.52 3.92
N ALA A 131 17.95 -4.99 3.84
CA ALA A 131 16.81 -4.21 3.40
C ALA A 131 16.52 -3.00 4.31
N LEU A 132 16.77 -3.12 5.62
CA LEU A 132 16.46 -2.10 6.61
C LEU A 132 17.60 -1.12 6.90
N ARG A 133 18.72 -1.16 6.16
CA ARG A 133 19.85 -0.23 6.37
C ARG A 133 19.48 1.25 6.25
N SER A 134 18.52 1.58 5.38
CA SER A 134 18.00 2.95 5.19
C SER A 134 16.68 3.18 5.92
N ALA A 135 16.23 2.23 6.75
CA ALA A 135 14.94 2.35 7.41
C ALA A 135 14.95 3.47 8.44
N THR A 136 13.83 4.18 8.53
CA THR A 136 13.65 5.26 9.52
C THR A 136 12.49 4.93 10.44
N ALA A 137 12.34 5.72 11.50
CA ALA A 137 11.16 5.60 12.35
C ALA A 137 9.91 6.24 11.71
N ALA A 138 10.04 6.99 10.62
CA ALA A 138 8.95 7.68 9.94
C ALA A 138 8.32 6.79 8.85
N SER A 139 6.98 6.76 8.81
CA SER A 139 6.23 5.94 7.87
C SER A 139 5.89 6.70 6.59
N ASP A 140 6.24 6.17 5.43
CA ASP A 140 5.78 6.56 4.11
C ASP A 140 4.79 5.52 3.56
N TRP A 141 3.50 5.74 3.81
CA TRP A 141 2.44 4.87 3.30
C TRP A 141 2.20 5.01 1.80
N GLN A 142 2.65 6.11 1.17
CA GLN A 142 2.56 6.26 -0.29
C GLN A 142 3.48 5.24 -0.97
N ARG A 143 4.67 4.98 -0.41
CA ARG A 143 5.56 3.90 -0.85
C ARG A 143 4.90 2.52 -0.78
N VAL A 144 4.13 2.26 0.28
CA VAL A 144 3.37 1.00 0.41
C VAL A 144 2.30 0.87 -0.68
N HIS A 145 1.52 1.94 -0.92
CA HIS A 145 0.51 1.92 -1.98
C HIS A 145 1.11 1.64 -3.36
N LYS A 146 2.28 2.21 -3.65
CA LYS A 146 3.02 1.93 -4.88
C LYS A 146 3.44 0.46 -4.95
N TYR A 147 4.06 -0.04 -3.87
CA TYR A 147 4.48 -1.44 -3.77
C TYR A 147 3.32 -2.42 -3.97
N ASP A 148 2.17 -2.21 -3.33
CA ASP A 148 1.02 -3.08 -3.51
C ASP A 148 0.46 -3.04 -4.93
N ALA A 149 0.36 -1.85 -5.52
CA ALA A 149 -0.13 -1.68 -6.88
C ALA A 149 0.77 -2.40 -7.90
N ASP A 150 2.10 -2.30 -7.73
CA ASP A 150 3.07 -2.96 -8.61
C ASP A 150 3.07 -4.48 -8.40
N ARG A 151 2.95 -4.94 -7.15
CA ARG A 151 2.84 -6.37 -6.82
C ARG A 151 1.56 -6.99 -7.38
N ASP A 152 0.42 -6.29 -7.29
CA ASP A 152 -0.84 -6.78 -7.85
C ASP A 152 -0.85 -6.79 -9.38
N ARG A 153 -0.11 -5.90 -10.04
CA ARG A 153 0.15 -5.98 -11.49
C ARG A 153 1.03 -7.17 -11.84
N ALA A 154 2.14 -7.36 -11.12
CA ALA A 154 3.06 -8.47 -11.34
C ALA A 154 2.36 -9.83 -11.16
N ARG A 155 1.50 -9.97 -10.14
CA ARG A 155 0.65 -11.16 -9.93
C ARG A 155 -0.29 -11.46 -11.10
N ARG A 156 -0.75 -10.44 -11.81
CA ARG A 156 -1.56 -10.57 -13.04
C ARG A 156 -0.72 -10.75 -14.30
N GLY A 157 0.61 -10.81 -14.20
CA GLY A 157 1.52 -10.86 -15.33
C GLY A 157 1.64 -9.54 -16.11
N VAL A 158 1.17 -8.42 -15.55
CA VAL A 158 1.19 -7.11 -16.20
C VAL A 158 2.53 -6.44 -15.93
N ARG A 159 3.25 -6.09 -17.00
CA ARG A 159 4.41 -5.19 -16.96
C ARG A 159 4.06 -3.90 -17.68
N LEU A 160 4.19 -2.79 -16.97
CA LEU A 160 3.95 -1.47 -17.54
C LEU A 160 5.18 -1.01 -18.31
N THR A 161 4.99 -0.52 -19.53
CA THR A 161 5.98 0.34 -20.19
C THR A 161 6.02 1.71 -19.50
N PRO A 162 7.05 2.55 -19.74
CA PRO A 162 7.07 3.92 -19.23
C PRO A 162 5.80 4.71 -19.60
N LEU A 163 5.30 4.54 -20.83
CA LEU A 163 4.08 5.20 -21.28
C LEU A 163 2.82 4.68 -20.56
N ASP A 164 2.71 3.37 -20.30
CA ASP A 164 1.59 2.82 -19.53
C ASP A 164 1.55 3.39 -18.11
N ALA A 165 2.71 3.46 -17.45
CA ALA A 165 2.86 4.03 -16.12
C ALA A 165 2.48 5.52 -16.13
N ALA A 166 2.96 6.28 -17.11
CA ALA A 166 2.65 7.69 -17.29
C ALA A 166 1.14 7.93 -17.51
N LEU A 167 0.45 7.08 -18.27
CA LEU A 167 -1.01 7.16 -18.44
C LEU A 167 -1.78 6.88 -17.15
N LEU A 168 -1.32 5.90 -16.38
CA LEU A 168 -1.91 5.59 -15.07
C LEU A 168 -1.66 6.72 -14.05
N GLN A 169 -0.50 7.35 -14.07
CA GLN A 169 -0.19 8.53 -13.26
C GLN A 169 -1.03 9.73 -13.67
N TYR A 170 -1.06 10.05 -14.97
CA TYR A 170 -1.87 11.11 -15.54
C TYR A 170 -3.35 11.01 -15.17
N THR A 171 -3.87 9.78 -15.09
CA THR A 171 -5.28 9.53 -14.75
C THR A 171 -5.55 9.50 -13.24
N GLY A 172 -4.54 9.64 -12.38
CA GLY A 172 -4.65 9.49 -10.93
C GLY A 172 -4.94 8.06 -10.46
N ARG A 173 -4.65 7.07 -11.33
CA ARG A 173 -5.08 5.66 -11.20
C ARG A 173 -3.91 4.70 -10.99
N TYR A 174 -2.68 5.20 -10.96
CA TYR A 174 -1.48 4.41 -10.70
C TYR A 174 -1.55 3.68 -9.35
N LEU A 175 -1.89 4.40 -8.28
CA LEU A 175 -1.99 3.80 -6.94
C LEU A 175 -3.36 3.18 -6.67
N HIS A 176 -4.42 3.71 -7.29
CA HIS A 176 -5.79 3.41 -6.88
C HIS A 176 -6.68 3.02 -8.07
N GLY A 177 -6.87 1.71 -8.24
CA GLY A 177 -7.82 1.15 -9.19
C GLY A 177 -9.31 1.44 -8.87
N GLY A 178 -9.63 2.12 -7.77
CA GLY A 178 -11.00 2.47 -7.37
C GLY A 178 -11.38 3.96 -7.51
N ARG A 179 -10.42 4.87 -7.64
CA ARG A 179 -10.69 6.32 -7.70
C ARG A 179 -11.28 6.73 -9.05
N VAL A 180 -12.18 7.71 -9.08
CA VAL A 180 -12.65 8.30 -10.36
C VAL A 180 -11.44 8.95 -11.05
N PRO A 181 -11.15 8.64 -12.32
CA PRO A 181 -9.99 9.18 -13.02
C PRO A 181 -10.12 10.70 -13.21
N THR A 182 -9.00 11.40 -13.04
CA THR A 182 -8.85 12.85 -13.23
C THR A 182 -7.64 13.12 -14.11
N ARG A 183 -7.50 14.34 -14.66
CA ARG A 183 -6.27 14.74 -15.38
C ARG A 183 -5.27 15.32 -14.39
N GLU A 184 -4.13 14.67 -14.24
CA GLU A 184 -3.05 15.03 -13.31
C GLU A 184 -1.73 15.17 -14.10
N PRO A 185 -1.56 16.23 -14.94
CA PRO A 185 -0.35 16.40 -15.76
C PRO A 185 0.92 16.53 -14.92
N ASP A 186 0.83 17.15 -13.75
CA ASP A 186 1.97 17.34 -12.84
C ASP A 186 2.45 16.04 -12.18
N ALA A 187 1.66 14.96 -12.29
CA ALA A 187 2.02 13.63 -11.79
C ALA A 187 2.85 12.81 -12.78
N VAL A 188 3.08 13.33 -13.99
CA VAL A 188 3.77 12.65 -15.09
C VAL A 188 5.15 13.27 -15.29
N ASP A 189 6.13 12.44 -15.64
CA ASP A 189 7.42 12.90 -16.15
C ASP A 189 7.20 13.87 -17.34
N PRO A 190 7.72 15.11 -17.28
CA PRO A 190 7.59 16.09 -18.37
C PRO A 190 8.00 15.56 -19.74
N ASP A 191 8.97 14.64 -19.81
CA ASP A 191 9.46 14.07 -21.07
C ASP A 191 8.45 13.09 -21.70
N LEU A 192 7.62 12.44 -20.88
CA LEU A 192 6.57 11.52 -21.32
C LEU A 192 5.22 12.21 -21.56
N LEU A 193 5.03 13.41 -21.00
CA LEU A 193 3.76 14.14 -21.08
C LEU A 193 3.29 14.39 -22.53
N PRO A 194 4.13 14.78 -23.51
CA PRO A 194 3.68 14.92 -24.90
C PRO A 194 3.12 13.62 -25.48
N GLU A 195 3.70 12.48 -25.12
CA GLU A 195 3.22 11.18 -25.60
C GLU A 195 1.92 10.77 -24.93
N VAL A 196 1.80 10.99 -23.62
CA VAL A 196 0.52 10.85 -22.89
C VAL A 196 -0.57 11.68 -23.56
N MET A 197 -0.30 12.95 -23.85
CA MET A 197 -1.27 13.84 -24.48
C MET A 197 -1.68 13.38 -25.89
N ARG A 198 -0.80 12.73 -26.66
CA ARG A 198 -1.17 12.10 -27.95
C ARG A 198 -2.16 10.95 -27.78
N VAL A 199 -1.97 10.11 -26.77
CA VAL A 199 -2.90 9.01 -26.44
C VAL A 199 -4.26 9.58 -26.02
N ILE A 200 -4.26 10.59 -25.15
CA ILE A 200 -5.49 11.26 -24.70
C ILE A 200 -6.21 11.93 -25.87
N ALA A 201 -5.50 12.64 -26.75
CA ALA A 201 -6.09 13.27 -27.93
C ALA A 201 -6.74 12.23 -28.86
N THR A 202 -6.12 11.06 -29.03
CA THR A 202 -6.71 9.95 -29.80
C THR A 202 -8.02 9.47 -29.18
N ALA A 203 -8.06 9.32 -27.85
CA ALA A 203 -9.26 8.93 -27.12
C ALA A 203 -10.38 9.99 -27.23
N GLU A 204 -10.02 11.27 -27.09
CA GLU A 204 -10.94 12.41 -27.23
C GLU A 204 -11.56 12.44 -28.62
N GLN A 205 -10.75 12.34 -29.66
CA GLN A 205 -11.22 12.31 -31.06
C GLN A 205 -12.17 11.13 -31.30
N ALA A 206 -11.88 9.94 -30.75
CA ALA A 206 -12.71 8.76 -30.92
C ALA A 206 -14.11 8.91 -30.30
N CYS A 207 -14.22 9.67 -29.21
CA CYS A 207 -15.46 9.92 -28.48
C CYS A 207 -16.12 11.28 -28.78
N ALA A 208 -15.54 12.07 -29.69
CA ALA A 208 -16.04 13.39 -30.04
C ALA A 208 -17.51 13.35 -30.48
N GLY A 209 -18.31 14.28 -29.95
CA GLY A 209 -19.75 14.37 -30.23
C GLY A 209 -20.63 13.29 -29.59
N MET A 210 -20.05 12.31 -28.88
CA MET A 210 -20.82 11.30 -28.17
C MET A 210 -21.34 11.87 -26.84
N ARG A 211 -22.61 11.61 -26.54
CA ARG A 211 -23.27 12.03 -25.30
C ARG A 211 -23.77 10.81 -24.55
N LEU A 212 -23.69 10.88 -23.22
CA LEU A 212 -24.40 9.96 -22.34
C LEU A 212 -25.80 10.53 -22.10
N SER A 213 -26.82 9.68 -22.17
CA SER A 213 -28.18 10.08 -21.83
C SER A 213 -28.26 10.44 -20.34
N PRO A 214 -28.92 11.54 -19.96
CA PRO A 214 -29.19 11.85 -18.58
C PRO A 214 -30.33 10.94 -18.08
N GLU A 215 -29.97 9.80 -17.46
CA GLU A 215 -30.75 8.90 -16.55
C GLU A 215 -30.37 7.42 -16.79
N ARG A 216 -30.19 6.52 -15.82
CA ARG A 216 -30.64 6.41 -14.41
C ARG A 216 -29.47 6.20 -13.43
N ARG A 217 -29.70 6.55 -12.17
CA ARG A 217 -28.87 6.22 -11.01
C ARG A 217 -28.52 4.71 -11.00
N GLY A 218 -27.22 4.39 -11.05
CA GLY A 218 -26.70 3.13 -10.49
C GLY A 218 -26.12 2.09 -11.46
N GLY A 219 -25.96 2.34 -12.77
CA GLY A 219 -25.40 1.33 -13.69
C GLY A 219 -24.62 1.88 -14.89
N ARG A 220 -23.76 1.02 -15.49
CA ARG A 220 -23.11 1.29 -16.80
C ARG A 220 -24.15 1.17 -17.91
N ASP A 221 -24.68 2.30 -18.38
CA ASP A 221 -25.61 2.33 -19.51
C ASP A 221 -24.92 1.97 -20.85
N SER A 222 -25.73 1.62 -21.86
CA SER A 222 -25.36 1.45 -23.27
C SER A 222 -24.46 2.57 -23.81
N GLY A 223 -24.71 3.83 -23.43
CA GLY A 223 -23.86 4.96 -23.79
C GLY A 223 -22.44 4.85 -23.25
N TRP A 224 -22.29 4.38 -22.01
CA TRP A 224 -20.98 4.16 -21.38
C TRP A 224 -20.19 3.11 -22.14
N LYS A 225 -20.80 1.94 -22.36
CA LYS A 225 -20.18 0.84 -23.11
C LYS A 225 -19.80 1.27 -24.53
N ARG A 226 -20.61 2.12 -25.16
CA ARG A 226 -20.35 2.63 -26.52
C ARG A 226 -19.13 3.54 -26.57
N ILE A 227 -18.97 4.45 -25.60
CA ILE A 227 -17.76 5.29 -25.49
C ILE A 227 -16.54 4.40 -25.19
N GLU A 228 -16.65 3.52 -24.20
CA GLU A 228 -15.59 2.59 -23.79
C GLU A 228 -15.07 1.76 -24.98
N GLN A 229 -15.96 1.14 -25.76
CA GLN A 229 -15.59 0.34 -26.94
C GLN A 229 -14.97 1.17 -28.06
N LYS A 230 -15.46 2.39 -28.31
CA LYS A 230 -14.89 3.27 -29.34
C LYS A 230 -13.49 3.73 -28.97
N VAL A 231 -13.31 4.16 -27.73
CA VAL A 231 -12.00 4.62 -27.22
C VAL A 231 -11.02 3.46 -27.20
N ASP A 232 -11.40 2.30 -26.65
CA ASP A 232 -10.55 1.11 -26.62
C ASP A 232 -10.06 0.75 -28.03
N ARG A 233 -10.97 0.65 -29.02
CA ARG A 233 -10.61 0.32 -30.40
C ARG A 233 -9.68 1.36 -31.03
N ALA A 234 -9.96 2.65 -30.85
CA ALA A 234 -9.16 3.72 -31.44
C ALA A 234 -7.75 3.78 -30.83
N VAL A 235 -7.66 3.72 -29.50
CA VAL A 235 -6.40 3.76 -28.78
C VAL A 235 -5.55 2.53 -29.11
N ARG A 236 -6.12 1.32 -29.12
CA ARG A 236 -5.37 0.10 -29.50
C ARG A 236 -4.88 0.13 -30.94
N ARG A 237 -5.63 0.75 -31.84
CA ARG A 237 -5.22 0.89 -33.25
C ARG A 237 -4.04 1.84 -33.40
N ALA A 238 -4.04 2.96 -32.68
CA ALA A 238 -2.98 3.97 -32.76
C ALA A 238 -1.76 3.62 -31.90
N HIS A 239 -1.97 2.90 -30.79
CA HIS A 239 -0.96 2.57 -29.79
C HIS A 239 -1.06 1.07 -29.42
N PRO A 240 -0.65 0.16 -30.32
CA PRO A 240 -0.85 -1.29 -30.15
C PRO A 240 -0.06 -1.88 -28.98
N ASN A 241 0.98 -1.19 -28.51
CA ASN A 241 1.86 -1.65 -27.43
C ASN A 241 1.33 -1.29 -26.03
N LEU A 242 0.21 -0.56 -25.92
CA LEU A 242 -0.36 -0.22 -24.62
C LEU A 242 -0.98 -1.45 -23.95
N THR A 243 -0.75 -1.55 -22.65
CA THR A 243 -1.36 -2.58 -21.80
C THR A 243 -2.86 -2.37 -21.65
N ASP A 244 -3.58 -3.43 -21.31
CA ASP A 244 -5.01 -3.36 -21.00
C ASP A 244 -5.33 -2.40 -19.86
N ASP A 245 -4.45 -2.28 -18.86
CA ASP A 245 -4.62 -1.35 -17.74
C ASP A 245 -4.54 0.11 -18.22
N ALA A 246 -3.60 0.43 -19.12
CA ALA A 246 -3.47 1.77 -19.70
C ALA A 246 -4.65 2.14 -20.62
N VAL A 247 -5.07 1.23 -21.50
CA VAL A 247 -6.23 1.46 -22.37
C VAL A 247 -7.50 1.64 -21.52
N ARG A 248 -7.69 0.78 -20.52
CA ARG A 248 -8.86 0.85 -19.62
C ARG A 248 -8.91 2.15 -18.82
N THR A 249 -7.77 2.65 -18.34
CA THR A 249 -7.75 3.90 -17.57
C THR A 249 -8.11 5.10 -18.45
N VAL A 250 -7.63 5.14 -19.69
CA VAL A 250 -7.97 6.19 -20.67
C VAL A 250 -9.45 6.14 -21.05
N SER A 251 -9.98 4.95 -21.36
CA SER A 251 -11.41 4.75 -21.63
C SER A 251 -12.27 5.18 -20.45
N PHE A 252 -11.87 4.85 -19.21
CA PHE A 252 -12.59 5.25 -18.01
C PHE A 252 -12.55 6.77 -17.81
N LEU A 253 -11.43 7.44 -18.08
CA LEU A 253 -11.35 8.91 -18.06
C LEU A 253 -12.38 9.53 -19.01
N MET A 254 -12.40 9.09 -20.28
CA MET A 254 -13.33 9.63 -21.28
C MET A 254 -14.79 9.43 -20.89
N CYS A 255 -15.15 8.25 -20.38
CA CYS A 255 -16.51 7.97 -19.91
C CYS A 255 -16.88 8.83 -18.68
N SER A 256 -15.94 9.02 -17.76
CA SER A 256 -16.16 9.82 -16.53
C SER A 256 -16.36 11.30 -16.86
N GLU A 257 -15.58 11.84 -17.79
CA GLU A 257 -15.74 13.21 -18.28
C GLU A 257 -17.04 13.40 -19.06
N ALA A 258 -17.42 12.42 -19.91
CA ALA A 258 -18.71 12.46 -20.59
C ALA A 258 -19.88 12.45 -19.60
N ALA A 259 -19.81 11.66 -18.53
CA ALA A 259 -20.81 11.61 -17.48
C ALA A 259 -20.83 12.89 -16.62
N ALA A 260 -19.67 13.53 -16.42
CA ALA A 260 -19.60 14.84 -15.76
C ALA A 260 -20.23 15.93 -16.63
N ARG A 261 -19.96 15.94 -17.95
CA ARG A 261 -20.58 16.88 -18.90
C ARG A 261 -22.09 16.74 -18.95
N ALA A 262 -22.61 15.51 -19.06
CA ALA A 262 -24.05 15.24 -19.10
C ALA A 262 -24.80 15.65 -17.82
N ARG A 263 -24.12 15.68 -16.67
CA ARG A 263 -24.69 16.18 -15.40
C ARG A 263 -24.71 17.71 -15.29
N ARG A 264 -23.94 18.41 -16.13
CA ARG A 264 -23.81 19.89 -16.13
C ARG A 264 -24.63 20.55 -17.24
N SER A 265 -25.12 19.78 -18.22
CA SER A 265 -26.00 20.21 -19.31
C SER A 265 -27.46 20.04 -18.91
#